data_AF-A0A2V8GLD5-F1
#
_entry.id   AF-A0A2V8GLD5-F1
#
_cell.length_a   1.000
_cell.length_b   1.000
_cell.length_c   1.000
_cell.angle_alpha   90.00
_cell.angle_beta   90.00
_cell.angle_gamma   90.00
#
_symmetry.space_group_name_H-M   'P 1'
#
loop_
_entity.id
_entity.type
_entity.pdbx_description
1 polymer ?
#
loop_
_entity_poly.entity_id
_entity_poly.type
_entity_poly.pdbx_seq_one_letter_code
_entity_poly.pdbx_strand_id
1 'polypeptide(L)' 'MADEQLERILRGLEKAREFAESFHFEITDEYRELIARVQAMPCNRPGADKSHIWPGLRAYVETFKNAKLVPRS' A
#
# COMPACT_ATOMS: atom_id res chain seq x y z
N MET A 1 -19.25 9.87 -26.89
CA MET A 1 -19.46 10.15 -25.45
C MET A 1 -19.19 8.93 -24.55
N ALA A 2 -20.01 7.88 -24.55
CA ALA A 2 -19.78 6.71 -23.67
C ALA A 2 -18.51 5.91 -24.05
N ASP A 3 -18.27 5.71 -25.36
CA ASP A 3 -17.11 4.97 -25.85
C ASP A 3 -15.78 5.70 -25.60
N GLU A 4 -15.75 7.02 -25.74
CA GLU A 4 -14.56 7.83 -25.44
C GLU A 4 -14.22 7.80 -23.94
N GLN A 5 -15.24 7.77 -23.08
CA GLN A 5 -15.04 7.62 -21.64
C GLN A 5 -14.49 6.23 -21.28
N LEU A 6 -15.02 5.17 -21.91
CA LEU A 6 -14.54 3.81 -21.73
C LEU A 6 -13.08 3.66 -22.18
N GLU A 7 -12.73 4.16 -23.37
CA GLU A 7 -11.35 4.14 -23.86
C GLU A 7 -10.39 4.89 -22.95
N ARG A 8 -10.81 6.04 -22.39
CA ARG A 8 -10.00 6.79 -21.43
C ARG A 8 -9.74 5.98 -20.16
N ILE A 9 -10.75 5.28 -19.65
CA ILE A 9 -10.62 4.42 -18.46
C ILE A 9 -9.66 3.26 -18.76
N LEU A 10 -9.84 2.56 -19.87
CA LEU A 10 -8.99 1.43 -20.26
C LEU A 10 -7.51 1.86 -20.42
N ARG A 11 -7.26 3.01 -21.06
CA ARG A 11 -5.90 3.58 -21.15
C ARG A 11 -5.31 3.94 -19.78
N GLY A 12 -6.15 4.39 -18.83
CA GLY A 12 -5.71 4.66 -17.47
C GLY A 12 -5.32 3.38 -16.72
N LEU A 13 -6.08 2.30 -16.91
CA LEU A 13 -5.79 0.99 -16.32
C LEU A 13 -4.52 0.36 -16.91
N GLU A 14 -4.31 0.49 -18.23
CA GLU A 14 -3.09 0.02 -18.90
C GLU A 14 -1.85 0.70 -18.31
N LYS A 15 -1.86 2.03 -18.20
CA LYS A 15 -0.76 2.80 -17.60
C LYS A 15 -0.52 2.46 -16.14
N ALA A 16 -1.58 2.21 -15.38
CA ALA A 16 -1.45 1.80 -13.99
C ALA A 16 -0.81 0.40 -13.87
N ARG A 17 -1.16 -0.53 -14.77
CA ARG A 17 -0.54 -1.86 -14.86
C ARG A 17 0.95 -1.75 -15.20
N GLU A 18 1.30 -1.03 -16.26
CA GLU A 18 2.70 -0.79 -16.66
C GLU A 18 3.51 -0.16 -15.53
N PHE A 19 2.93 0.82 -14.83
CA PHE A 19 3.57 1.42 -13.67
C PHE A 19 3.77 0.42 -12.53
N ALA A 20 2.77 -0.42 -12.23
CA ALA A 20 2.90 -1.44 -11.19
C ALA A 20 3.95 -2.51 -11.53
N GLU A 21 4.02 -2.93 -12.80
CA GLU A 21 5.01 -3.87 -13.31
C GLU A 21 6.45 -3.32 -13.25
N SER A 22 6.62 -1.99 -13.24
CA SER A 22 7.93 -1.37 -13.06
C SER A 22 8.51 -1.52 -11.65
N PHE A 23 7.70 -1.90 -10.67
CA PHE A 23 8.16 -2.18 -9.31
C PHE A 23 8.42 -3.67 -9.11
N HIS A 24 9.66 -4.01 -8.79
CA HIS A 24 9.99 -5.35 -8.30
C HIS A 24 9.97 -5.34 -6.76
N PHE A 25 8.97 -5.99 -6.18
CA PHE A 25 8.91 -6.21 -4.73
C PHE A 25 9.47 -7.60 -4.42
N GLU A 26 10.72 -7.64 -3.99
CA GLU A 26 11.29 -8.87 -3.44
C GLU A 26 10.75 -9.07 -2.02
N ILE A 27 9.91 -10.08 -1.84
CA ILE A 27 9.45 -10.49 -0.51
C ILE A 27 10.55 -11.36 0.11
N THR A 28 11.49 -10.70 0.79
CA THR A 28 12.53 -11.37 1.56
C THR A 28 11.92 -12.16 2.71
N ASP A 29 12.66 -13.15 3.21
CA ASP A 29 12.19 -13.94 4.37
C ASP A 29 12.01 -13.07 5.62
N GLU A 30 12.86 -12.05 5.82
CA GLU A 30 12.69 -11.04 6.87
C GLU A 30 11.36 -10.29 6.74
N TYR A 31 10.97 -9.94 5.50
CA TYR A 31 9.70 -9.27 5.25
C TYR A 31 8.51 -10.21 5.49
N ARG A 32 8.64 -11.51 5.19
CA ARG A 32 7.64 -12.54 5.52
C ARG A 32 7.49 -12.70 7.02
N GLU A 33 8.59 -12.75 7.77
CA GLU A 33 8.57 -12.81 9.22
C GLU A 33 7.88 -11.59 9.82
N LEU A 34 8.13 -10.39 9.28
CA LEU A 34 7.46 -9.17 9.72
C LEU A 34 5.94 -9.27 9.50
N ILE A 35 5.50 -9.73 8.33
CA ILE A 35 4.07 -9.96 8.04
C ILE A 35 3.47 -10.94 9.05
N ALA A 36 4.14 -12.07 9.30
CA ALA A 36 3.66 -13.07 10.24
C ALA A 36 3.53 -12.51 11.67
N ARG A 37 4.51 -11.72 12.13
CA ARG A 37 4.46 -11.05 13.43
C ARG A 37 3.30 -10.06 13.53
N VAL A 38 3.08 -9.26 12.48
CA VAL A 38 1.96 -8.30 12.42
C VAL A 38 0.61 -9.05 12.43
N GLN A 39 0.45 -10.09 11.63
CA GLN A 39 -0.79 -10.89 11.59
C GLN A 39 -1.10 -11.58 12.92
N ALA A 40 -0.07 -11.99 13.67
CA ALA A 40 -0.24 -12.64 14.98
C ALA A 40 -0.73 -11.66 16.08
N MET A 41 -0.61 -10.35 15.88
CA MET A 41 -1.02 -9.35 16.85
C MET A 41 -2.52 -9.46 17.17
N PRO A 42 -2.94 -9.33 18.44
CA PRO A 42 -4.34 -9.47 18.84
C PRO A 42 -5.30 -8.56 18.06
N CYS A 43 -4.88 -7.34 17.73
CA CYS A 43 -5.66 -6.37 16.96
C CYS A 43 -5.87 -6.75 15.48
N ASN A 44 -5.11 -7.71 14.94
CA ASN A 44 -5.19 -8.15 13.55
C ASN A 44 -5.93 -9.49 13.37
N ARG A 45 -6.41 -10.10 14.47
CA ARG A 45 -7.19 -11.34 14.41
C ARG A 45 -8.61 -11.09 13.87
N PRO A 46 -9.23 -12.09 13.21
CA PRO A 46 -10.64 -12.01 12.86
C PRO A 46 -11.51 -11.75 14.11
N GLY A 47 -12.40 -10.76 14.03
CA GLY A 47 -13.26 -10.36 15.15
C GLY A 47 -12.63 -9.38 16.15
N ALA A 48 -11.36 -9.00 15.97
CA ALA A 48 -10.76 -7.91 16.74
C ALA A 48 -11.49 -6.59 16.46
N ASP A 49 -11.64 -5.76 17.49
CA ASP A 49 -12.20 -4.43 17.35
C ASP A 49 -11.27 -3.56 16.47
N LYS A 50 -11.75 -3.21 15.27
CA LYS A 50 -11.07 -2.34 14.30
C LYS A 50 -11.55 -0.89 14.38
N SER A 51 -12.40 -0.56 15.36
CA SER A 51 -12.88 0.82 15.58
C SER A 51 -11.77 1.75 16.06
N HIS A 52 -10.68 1.19 16.59
CA HIS A 52 -9.47 1.93 16.85
C HIS A 52 -8.72 2.15 15.53
N ILE A 53 -8.65 3.42 15.13
CA ILE A 53 -7.64 3.97 14.22
C ILE A 53 -6.34 3.19 14.46
N TRP A 54 -5.78 2.56 13.40
CA TRP A 54 -4.52 1.83 13.45
C TRP A 54 -3.59 2.54 14.45
N PRO A 55 -3.13 1.91 15.55
CA PRO A 55 -2.29 2.61 16.54
C PRO A 55 -1.06 3.23 15.88
N GLY A 56 -0.62 2.62 14.77
CA GLY A 56 0.40 3.15 13.89
C GLY A 56 -0.03 4.37 13.07
N LEU A 57 -1.30 4.65 12.81
CA LEU A 57 -1.72 5.72 11.88
C LEU A 57 -1.24 7.10 12.32
N ARG A 58 -1.38 7.47 13.61
CA ARG A 58 -0.89 8.78 14.08
C ARG A 58 0.65 8.83 14.05
N ALA A 59 1.30 7.77 14.52
CA ALA A 59 2.76 7.68 14.51
C ALA A 59 3.31 7.67 13.07
N TYR A 60 2.65 6.97 12.16
CA TYR A 60 2.94 6.86 10.73
C TYR A 60 2.76 8.21 10.05
N VAL A 61 1.61 8.86 10.26
CA VAL A 61 1.36 10.22 9.74
C VAL A 61 2.43 11.19 10.22
N GLU A 62 2.78 11.20 11.51
CA GLU A 62 3.83 12.08 12.03
C GLU A 62 5.24 11.69 11.53
N THR A 63 5.54 10.39 11.40
CA THR A 63 6.84 9.90 10.90
C THR A 63 7.10 10.35 9.46
N PHE A 64 6.06 10.33 8.63
CA PHE A 64 6.17 10.69 7.22
C PHE A 64 5.73 12.12 6.89
N LYS A 65 5.27 12.90 7.89
CA LYS A 65 4.80 14.28 7.72
C LYS A 65 5.80 15.21 7.04
N ASN A 66 7.09 14.97 7.30
CA ASN A 66 8.19 15.76 6.76
C ASN A 66 8.99 15.01 5.69
N ALA A 67 8.56 13.79 5.30
CA ALA A 67 9.26 13.02 4.29
C ALA A 67 9.10 13.70 2.92
N LYS A 68 10.22 13.95 2.25
CA LYS A 68 10.25 14.43 0.86
C LYS A 68 10.62 13.27 -0.05
N LEU A 69 9.80 13.01 -1.05
CA LEU A 69 10.14 12.10 -2.13
C LEU A 69 11.26 12.73 -2.96
N VAL A 70 12.43 12.08 -2.94
CA VAL A 70 13.60 12.50 -3.73
C VAL A 70 13.77 11.51 -4.88
N PRO A 71 13.95 11.97 -6.13
CA PRO A 71 14.25 11.09 -7.25
C PRO A 71 15.52 10.30 -7.00
N ARG A 72 15.55 9.04 -7.41
CA ARG A 72 16.74 8.20 -7.33
C ARG A 72 17.75 8.70 -8.38
N SER A 73 18.94 9.05 -7.91
CA SER A 73 20.10 9.44 -8.74
C SER A 73 20.64 8.29 -9.55
#